data_AF-A0A6A2XVN9-F1
#
_entry.id   AF-A0A6A2XVN9-F1
#
_cell.length_a   1.000
_cell.length_b   1.000
_cell.length_c   1.000
_cell.angle_alpha   90.00
_cell.angle_beta   90.00
_cell.angle_gamma   90.00
#
_symmetry.space_group_name_H-M   'P 1'
#
loop_
_entity.id
_entity.type
_entity.pdbx_description
1 polymer ?
#
loop_
_entity_poly.entity_id
_entity_poly.type
_entity_poly.pdbx_seq_one_letter_code
_entity_poly.pdbx_strand_id
1 'polypeptide(L)'
;MDLSQIQEEVTKRQTGPAFGFVKLRLGIPRDKNTVAELAVKWTQLLRTGALGVKFMGIDLGTVMFNVEEGHKVLELKEFILSQDEAYEIKIGDQVFRRPGDPPIEVVAEKLRQSKKKEEIDEHVNEEL
;
A
#
# COMPACT_ATOMS: atom_id res chain seq x y z
N MET A 1 -1.88 -2.50 29.86
CA MET A 1 -2.44 -1.99 28.59
C MET A 1 -1.45 -2.37 27.51
N ASP A 2 -1.94 -3.01 26.45
CA ASP A 2 -1.10 -3.39 25.31
C ASP A 2 -0.78 -2.15 24.45
N LEU A 3 0.39 -2.12 23.80
CA LEU A 3 0.81 -1.01 22.95
C LEU A 3 -0.19 -0.74 21.81
N SER A 4 -0.79 -1.79 21.25
CA SER A 4 -1.80 -1.66 20.20
C SER A 4 -3.07 -0.95 20.70
N GLN A 5 -3.50 -1.24 21.94
CA GLN A 5 -4.67 -0.60 22.52
C GLN A 5 -4.44 0.90 22.81
N ILE A 6 -3.23 1.25 23.25
CA ILE A 6 -2.85 2.66 23.47
C ILE A 6 -2.83 3.41 22.14
N GLN A 7 -2.30 2.79 21.08
CA GLN A 7 -2.26 3.39 19.74
C GLN A 7 -3.67 3.62 19.17
N GLU A 8 -4.56 2.64 19.28
CA GLU A 8 -5.95 2.80 18.86
C GLU A 8 -6.63 3.97 19.60
N GLU A 9 -6.40 4.09 20.91
CA GLU A 9 -6.96 5.18 21.72
C GLU A 9 -6.41 6.56 21.34
N VAL A 10 -5.12 6.64 20.98
CA VAL A 10 -4.50 7.90 20.51
C VAL A 10 -5.02 8.27 19.11
N THR A 11 -5.14 7.32 18.19
CA THR A 11 -5.67 7.56 16.84
C THR A 11 -7.14 7.97 16.89
N LYS A 12 -7.96 7.38 17.78
CA LYS A 12 -9.36 7.79 17.98
C LYS A 12 -9.52 9.25 18.40
N ARG A 13 -8.52 9.82 19.05
CA ARG A 13 -8.50 11.22 19.50
C ARG A 13 -7.91 12.19 18.47
N GLN A 14 -7.42 11.68 17.33
CA GLN A 14 -6.83 12.50 16.28
C GLN A 14 -7.94 13.16 15.44
N THR A 15 -8.10 14.46 15.62
CA THR A 15 -9.17 15.25 14.97
C THR A 15 -8.72 16.00 13.73
N GLY A 16 -7.41 16.13 13.51
CA GLY A 16 -6.85 16.79 12.33
C GLY A 16 -6.69 15.88 11.12
N PRO A 17 -6.38 16.44 9.93
CA PRO A 17 -6.14 15.65 8.74
C PRO A 17 -4.92 14.74 8.91
N ALA A 18 -4.97 13.59 8.25
CA ALA A 18 -3.88 12.63 8.22
C ALA A 18 -3.60 12.20 6.78
N PHE A 19 -2.38 11.72 6.54
CA PHE A 19 -1.99 11.18 5.25
C PHE A 19 -1.16 9.92 5.44
N GLY A 20 -1.09 9.13 4.39
CA GLY A 20 -0.29 7.92 4.36
C GLY A 20 0.01 7.48 2.94
N PHE A 21 0.84 6.44 2.86
CA PHE A 21 1.27 5.87 1.60
C PHE A 21 0.91 4.39 1.56
N VAL A 22 0.44 3.95 0.41
CA VAL A 22 0.16 2.55 0.11
C VAL A 22 1.19 2.12 -0.92
N LYS A 23 2.02 1.14 -0.56
CA LYS A 23 2.84 0.40 -1.50
C LYS A 23 2.01 -0.70 -2.14
N LEU A 24 2.04 -0.73 -3.47
CA LEU A 24 1.32 -1.71 -4.27
C LEU A 24 2.11 -3.02 -4.37
N ARG A 25 1.40 -4.12 -4.63
CA ARG A 25 2.02 -5.45 -4.83
C ARG A 25 3.04 -5.41 -5.97
N LEU A 26 4.24 -5.89 -5.67
CA LEU A 26 5.33 -6.00 -6.62
C LEU A 26 5.09 -7.16 -7.61
N GLY A 27 5.80 -7.16 -8.74
CA GLY A 27 5.70 -8.20 -9.77
C GLY A 27 4.54 -8.02 -10.75
N ILE A 28 3.64 -7.08 -10.51
CA ILE A 28 2.55 -6.72 -11.44
C ILE A 28 2.99 -5.50 -12.26
N PRO A 29 3.12 -5.62 -13.60
CA PRO A 29 3.44 -4.49 -14.47
C PRO A 29 2.39 -3.38 -14.35
N ARG A 30 2.83 -2.12 -14.23
CA ARG A 30 1.97 -0.95 -14.17
C ARG A 30 2.62 0.23 -14.86
N ASP A 31 1.78 1.08 -15.45
CA ASP A 31 2.15 2.42 -15.91
C ASP A 31 1.50 3.50 -15.01
N LYS A 32 1.80 4.76 -15.29
CA LYS A 32 1.29 5.90 -14.50
C LYS A 32 -0.23 6.05 -14.58
N ASN A 33 -0.84 5.74 -15.74
CA ASN A 33 -2.29 5.84 -15.92
C ASN A 33 -2.99 4.77 -15.09
N THR A 34 -2.47 3.54 -15.10
CA THR A 34 -3.00 2.43 -14.30
C THR A 34 -3.04 2.77 -12.81
N VAL A 35 -1.96 3.38 -12.28
CA VAL A 35 -1.92 3.79 -10.86
C VAL A 35 -2.86 4.96 -10.58
N ALA A 36 -2.96 5.92 -11.50
CA ALA A 36 -3.90 7.05 -11.37
C ALA A 36 -5.36 6.56 -11.38
N GLU A 37 -5.72 5.63 -12.25
CA GLU A 37 -7.04 5.01 -12.32
C GLU A 37 -7.36 4.24 -11.04
N LEU A 38 -6.38 3.49 -10.50
CA LEU A 38 -6.53 2.81 -9.21
C LEU A 38 -6.83 3.81 -8.08
N ALA A 39 -6.10 4.92 -8.03
CA ALA A 39 -6.33 5.98 -7.05
C ALA A 39 -7.73 6.61 -7.19
N VAL A 40 -8.19 6.86 -8.43
CA VAL A 40 -9.55 7.35 -8.69
C VAL A 40 -10.60 6.33 -8.23
N LYS A 41 -10.41 5.04 -8.56
CA LYS A 41 -11.29 3.95 -8.15
C LYS A 41 -11.41 3.87 -6.63
N TRP A 42 -10.30 3.86 -5.89
CA TRP A 42 -10.31 3.82 -4.42
C TRP A 42 -10.97 5.08 -3.82
N THR A 43 -10.71 6.26 -4.40
CA THR A 43 -11.38 7.50 -3.99
C THR A 43 -12.90 7.39 -4.18
N GLN A 44 -13.38 6.86 -5.30
CA GLN A 44 -14.80 6.68 -5.57
C GLN A 44 -15.46 5.66 -4.65
N LEU A 45 -14.78 4.54 -4.36
CA LEU A 45 -15.27 3.51 -3.44
C LEU A 45 -15.46 4.03 -2.01
N LEU A 46 -14.61 4.96 -1.58
CA LEU A 46 -14.67 5.53 -0.22
C LEU A 46 -15.49 6.82 -0.15
N ARG A 47 -15.84 7.42 -1.30
CA ARG A 47 -16.75 8.57 -1.37
C ARG A 47 -18.15 8.22 -0.86
N THR A 48 -18.61 6.99 -1.09
CA THR A 48 -19.93 6.53 -0.63
C THR A 48 -19.98 6.29 0.88
N GLY A 49 -18.83 6.24 1.57
CA GLY A 49 -18.72 6.05 3.01
C GLY A 49 -18.54 7.32 3.85
N ALA A 50 -18.60 8.52 3.24
CA ALA A 50 -18.40 9.81 3.93
C ALA A 50 -17.06 9.91 4.71
N LEU A 51 -16.01 9.23 4.21
CA LEU A 51 -14.70 9.22 4.88
C LEU A 51 -13.83 10.44 4.53
N GLY A 52 -14.21 11.24 3.53
CA GLY A 52 -13.41 12.42 3.12
C GLY A 52 -12.00 12.06 2.67
N VAL A 53 -11.82 10.88 2.06
CA VAL A 53 -10.51 10.37 1.64
C VAL A 53 -10.27 10.66 0.16
N LYS A 54 -9.06 11.12 -0.17
CA LYS A 54 -8.59 11.29 -1.54
C LYS A 54 -7.28 10.53 -1.76
N PHE A 55 -7.25 9.69 -2.80
CA PHE A 55 -6.06 8.99 -3.23
C PHE A 55 -5.42 9.67 -4.44
N MET A 56 -4.09 9.59 -4.53
CA MET A 56 -3.30 10.11 -5.65
C MET A 56 -2.12 9.16 -5.93
N GLY A 57 -1.90 8.81 -7.20
CA GLY A 57 -0.71 8.07 -7.62
C GLY A 57 0.55 8.93 -7.49
N ILE A 58 1.59 8.38 -6.85
CA ILE A 58 2.89 9.06 -6.66
C ILE A 58 3.92 8.52 -7.65
N ASP A 59 3.99 7.19 -7.77
CA ASP A 59 4.87 6.47 -8.69
C ASP A 59 4.20 5.15 -9.12
N LEU A 60 4.90 4.32 -9.90
CA LEU A 60 4.36 3.07 -10.45
C LEU A 60 3.98 2.01 -9.39
N GLY A 61 4.46 2.17 -8.15
CA GLY A 61 4.24 1.23 -7.06
C GLY A 61 3.69 1.88 -5.79
N THR A 62 3.30 3.15 -5.82
CA THR A 62 2.91 3.90 -4.62
C THR A 62 1.72 4.82 -4.89
N VAL A 63 0.72 4.71 -4.01
CA VAL A 63 -0.44 5.62 -3.95
C VAL A 63 -0.41 6.33 -2.60
N MET A 64 -0.59 7.65 -2.57
CA MET A 64 -0.80 8.42 -1.35
C MET A 64 -2.29 8.58 -1.08
N PHE A 65 -2.69 8.61 0.18
CA PHE A 65 -4.03 9.06 0.58
C PHE A 65 -3.95 10.23 1.56
N ASN A 66 -4.98 11.07 1.54
CA ASN A 66 -5.24 12.08 2.57
C ASN A 66 -6.66 11.85 3.10
N VAL A 67 -6.86 12.02 4.40
CA VAL A 67 -8.15 11.94 5.08
C VAL A 67 -8.33 13.19 5.95
N GLU A 68 -9.50 13.81 5.85
CA GLU A 68 -9.81 15.05 6.59
C GLU A 68 -9.93 14.80 8.09
N GLU A 69 -10.47 13.64 8.46
CA GLU A 69 -10.71 13.22 9.84
C GLU A 69 -9.75 12.09 10.23
N GLY A 70 -8.63 12.41 10.88
CA GLY A 70 -7.55 11.47 11.21
C GLY A 70 -7.98 10.22 12.01
N HIS A 71 -9.04 10.32 12.82
CA HIS A 71 -9.56 9.17 13.56
C HIS A 71 -10.13 8.05 12.66
N LYS A 72 -10.49 8.38 11.40
CA LYS A 72 -10.98 7.41 10.39
C LYS A 72 -9.86 6.62 9.71
N VAL A 73 -8.59 6.92 10.01
CA VAL A 73 -7.43 6.24 9.42
C VAL A 73 -7.43 4.73 9.69
N LEU A 74 -7.94 4.29 10.85
CA LEU A 74 -7.98 2.86 11.19
C LEU A 74 -8.95 2.08 10.30
N GLU A 75 -10.14 2.63 10.04
CA GLU A 75 -11.12 2.05 9.11
C GLU A 75 -10.57 2.04 7.68
N LEU A 76 -9.92 3.14 7.29
CA LEU A 76 -9.27 3.25 5.99
C LEU A 76 -8.16 2.20 5.79
N LYS A 77 -7.37 1.91 6.84
CA LYS A 77 -6.33 0.88 6.82
C LYS A 77 -6.93 -0.50 6.52
N GLU A 78 -8.02 -0.88 7.18
CA GLU A 78 -8.70 -2.17 6.94
C GLU A 78 -9.23 -2.26 5.50
N PHE A 79 -9.87 -1.20 5.00
CA PHE A 79 -10.32 -1.14 3.61
C PHE A 79 -9.15 -1.31 2.63
N ILE A 80 -8.08 -0.54 2.78
CA ILE A 80 -6.94 -0.61 1.85
C ILE A 80 -6.31 -2.00 1.88
N LEU A 81 -6.10 -2.59 3.05
CA LEU A 81 -5.53 -3.95 3.15
C LEU A 81 -6.46 -5.02 2.59
N SER A 82 -7.77 -4.77 2.44
CA SER A 82 -8.67 -5.68 1.73
C SER A 82 -8.50 -5.65 0.20
N GLN A 83 -7.91 -4.61 -0.37
CA GLN A 83 -7.69 -4.49 -1.82
C GLN A 83 -6.46 -5.29 -2.24
N ASP A 84 -6.59 -6.14 -3.27
CA ASP A 84 -5.51 -7.02 -3.71
C ASP A 84 -4.28 -6.29 -4.23
N GLU A 85 -4.47 -5.09 -4.77
CA GLU A 85 -3.37 -4.27 -5.26
C GLU A 85 -2.49 -3.73 -4.12
N ALA A 86 -3.02 -3.64 -2.89
CA ALA A 86 -2.29 -3.13 -1.73
C ALA A 86 -1.39 -4.21 -1.10
N TYR A 87 -0.20 -3.80 -0.69
CA TYR A 87 0.76 -4.65 0.01
C TYR A 87 1.10 -4.13 1.41
N GLU A 88 1.49 -2.85 1.48
CA GLU A 88 1.96 -2.23 2.73
C GLU A 88 1.43 -0.80 2.83
N ILE A 89 1.01 -0.40 4.04
CA ILE A 89 0.53 0.95 4.33
C ILE A 89 1.47 1.59 5.32
N LYS A 90 1.93 2.81 5.04
CA LYS A 90 2.72 3.63 5.95
C LYS A 90 1.94 4.87 6.37
N ILE A 91 1.78 5.06 7.68
CA ILE A 91 1.15 6.25 8.29
C ILE A 91 2.09 6.77 9.37
N GLY A 92 2.69 7.94 9.14
CA GLY A 92 3.81 8.40 9.97
C GLY A 92 4.93 7.36 10.00
N ASP A 93 5.32 6.92 11.19
CA ASP A 93 6.34 5.89 11.41
C ASP A 93 5.79 4.46 11.49
N GLN A 94 4.47 4.30 11.43
CA GLN A 94 3.83 3.00 11.52
C GLN A 94 3.66 2.37 10.15
N VAL A 95 3.90 1.06 10.09
CA VAL A 95 3.80 0.25 8.87
C VAL A 95 2.84 -0.90 9.13
N PHE A 96 1.83 -1.04 8.27
CA PHE A 96 0.80 -2.05 8.34
C PHE A 96 0.82 -2.96 7.11
N ARG A 97 0.62 -4.26 7.33
CA ARG A 97 0.62 -5.32 6.31
C ARG A 97 -0.45 -6.36 6.66
N ARG A 98 -0.83 -7.19 5.69
CA ARG A 98 -1.67 -8.36 5.97
C ARG A 98 -0.89 -9.35 6.87
N PRO A 99 -1.57 -10.11 7.74
CA PRO A 99 -0.91 -11.12 8.55
C PRO A 99 -0.08 -12.09 7.70
N GLY A 100 1.20 -12.25 8.03
CA GLY A 100 2.13 -13.14 7.32
C GLY A 100 2.88 -12.52 6.15
N ASP A 101 2.48 -11.35 5.64
CA ASP A 101 3.20 -10.68 4.55
C ASP A 101 4.55 -10.11 5.09
N PRO A 102 5.71 -10.45 4.49
CA PRO A 102 7.01 -9.92 4.90
C PRO A 102 7.16 -8.41 4.55
N PRO A 103 8.19 -7.71 5.04
CA PRO A 103 8.46 -6.33 4.61
C PRO A 103 8.64 -6.23 3.09
N ILE A 104 8.17 -5.14 2.48
CA ILE A 104 8.20 -5.01 1.01
C ILE A 104 9.61 -5.06 0.43
N GLU A 105 10.61 -4.62 1.18
CA GLU A 105 12.03 -4.66 0.80
C GLU A 105 12.51 -6.10 0.61
N VAL A 106 12.08 -7.02 1.49
CA VAL A 106 12.40 -8.46 1.39
C VAL A 106 11.76 -9.06 0.14
N VAL A 107 10.53 -8.65 -0.20
CA VAL A 107 9.87 -9.10 -1.43
C VAL A 107 10.56 -8.54 -2.68
N ALA A 108 10.97 -7.27 -2.63
CA ALA A 108 11.69 -6.64 -3.72
C ALA A 108 13.03 -7.33 -4.00
N GLU A 109 13.76 -7.71 -2.94
CA GLU A 109 15.01 -8.45 -3.08
C GLU A 109 14.80 -9.83 -3.70
N LYS A 110 13.80 -10.59 -3.22
CA LYS A 110 13.45 -11.90 -3.78
C LYS A 110 13.08 -11.81 -5.26
N LEU A 111 12.27 -10.81 -5.64
CA LEU A 111 11.90 -10.60 -7.05
C LEU A 111 13.10 -10.25 -7.93
N ARG A 112 14.05 -9.46 -7.43
CA ARG A 112 15.30 -9.16 -8.16
C ARG A 112 16.15 -10.42 -8.34
N GLN A 113 16.25 -11.26 -7.31
CA GLN A 113 16.99 -12.52 -7.39
C GLN A 113 16.36 -13.50 -8.38
N SER A 114 15.03 -13.62 -8.41
CA SER A 114 14.32 -14.46 -9.38
C SER A 114 14.57 -14.01 -10.82
N LYS A 115 14.43 -12.71 -11.10
CA LYS A 115 14.69 -12.17 -12.45
C LYS A 115 16.12 -12.42 -12.92
N LYS A 116 17.10 -12.23 -12.04
CA LYS A 116 18.50 -12.51 -12.35
C LYS A 116 18.73 -13.99 -12.69
N LYS A 117 18.01 -14.90 -12.03
CA LYS A 117 18.10 -16.34 -12.33
C LYS A 117 17.46 -16.68 -13.68
N GLU A 118 16.29 -16.11 -13.98
CA GLU A 118 15.61 -16.27 -15.27
C GLU A 118 16.49 -15.80 -16.43
N GLU A 119 17.13 -14.63 -16.30
CA GLU A 119 18.09 -14.11 -17.30
C GLU A 119 19.29 -15.05 -17.52
N ILE A 120 19.79 -15.72 -16.47
CA ILE A 120 20.89 -16.69 -16.60
C ILE A 120 20.43 -17.96 -17.33
N ASP A 121 19.26 -18.48 -16.97
CA ASP A 121 18.71 -19.70 -17.57
C ASP A 121 18.33 -19.49 -19.06
N GLU A 122 17.87 -18.29 -19.45
CA GLU A 122 17.63 -17.94 -20.86
C GLU A 122 18.92 -17.90 -21.68
N HIS A 123 19.98 -17.25 -21.18
CA HIS A 123 21.27 -17.20 -21.89
C HIS A 123 21.90 -18.59 -22.06
N VAL A 124 21.77 -19.49 -21.06
CA VAL A 124 22.30 -20.87 -21.17
C VAL A 124 21.57 -21.68 -22.24
N ASN A 125 20.26 -21.45 -22.45
CA ASN A 125 19.49 -22.15 -23.48
C ASN A 125 19.73 -21.62 -24.91
N GLU A 126 20.19 -20.38 -25.08
CA GLU A 126 20.52 -19.83 -26.40
C GLU A 126 21.92 -20.22 -26.91
N GLU A 127 22.83 -20.65 -26.02
CA GLU A 127 24.20 -21.08 -26.36
C GLU A 127 24.35 -22.61 -26.61
N LEU A 128 23.25 -23.37 -26.57
CA LEU A 128 23.18 -24.84 -26.76
C LEU A 128 22.49 -25.24 -28.08
#